data_AF-A0A0Q4XR58-F1
#
_entry.id   AF-A0A0Q4XR58-F1
#
_cell.length_a   1.000
_cell.length_b   1.000
_cell.length_c   1.000
_cell.angle_alpha   90.00
_cell.angle_beta   90.00
_cell.angle_gamma   90.00
#
_symmetry.space_group_name_H-M   'P 1'
#
loop_
_entity.id
_entity.type
_entity.pdbx_description
1 polymer ?
#
loop_
_entity_poly.entity_id
_entity_poly.type
_entity_poly.pdbx_seq_one_letter_code
_entity_poly.pdbx_strand_id
1 'polypeptide(L)'
;MSVAAYRRFVVRTILTGAVLLCLAIWLAALGARWPAILTVAALPAIGLMALAATARRLHDRDRSAGWLAVWVLAQALGFAPLDRFVETDPLPVIGLLLAMLAYSVWFFLETVLRRGTPGPNRFGAAEDGDERHSDRVSPTRSVL
;
A
#
# COMPACT_ATOMS: atom_id res chain seq x y z
N MET A 1 1.12 11.21 5.95
CA MET A 1 2.12 11.27 4.85
C MET A 1 1.49 11.94 3.62
N SER A 2 2.16 12.88 2.95
CA SER A 2 1.56 13.56 1.78
C SER A 2 1.39 12.62 0.57
N VAL A 3 0.40 12.88 -0.29
CA VAL A 3 0.10 12.03 -1.49
C VAL A 3 1.34 11.86 -2.38
N ALA A 4 2.12 12.92 -2.57
CA ALA A 4 3.35 12.87 -3.36
C ALA A 4 4.47 12.06 -2.70
N ALA A 5 4.57 12.08 -1.36
CA ALA A 5 5.53 11.24 -0.63
C ALA A 5 5.13 9.76 -0.74
N TYR A 6 3.85 9.43 -0.59
CA TYR A 6 3.35 8.07 -0.78
C TYR A 6 3.53 7.56 -2.21
N ARG A 7 3.21 8.37 -3.22
CA ARG A 7 3.43 7.97 -4.61
C ARG A 7 4.90 7.68 -4.89
N ARG A 8 5.82 8.54 -4.41
CA ARG A 8 7.27 8.30 -4.54
C ARG A 8 7.71 7.04 -3.80
N PHE A 9 7.20 6.81 -2.60
CA PHE A 9 7.45 5.59 -1.84
C PHE A 9 6.99 4.35 -2.62
N VAL A 10 5.73 4.30 -3.06
CA VAL A 10 5.18 3.17 -3.83
C VAL A 10 5.96 2.93 -5.11
N VAL A 11 6.24 3.97 -5.89
CA VAL A 11 7.02 3.83 -7.14
C VAL A 11 8.42 3.30 -6.85
N ARG A 12 9.11 3.83 -5.83
CA ARG A 12 10.43 3.34 -5.44
C ARG A 12 10.38 1.87 -5.01
N THR A 13 9.41 1.50 -4.18
CA THR A 13 9.22 0.11 -3.73
C THR A 13 8.99 -0.83 -4.92
N ILE A 14 8.14 -0.46 -5.88
CA ILE A 14 7.89 -1.26 -7.08
C ILE A 14 9.17 -1.41 -7.91
N LEU A 15 9.90 -0.32 -8.14
CA LEU A 15 11.15 -0.35 -8.91
C LEU A 15 12.22 -1.20 -8.21
N THR A 16 12.41 -1.04 -6.90
CA THR A 16 13.34 -1.87 -6.12
C THR A 16 12.97 -3.34 -6.20
N GLY A 17 11.68 -3.68 -6.06
CA GLY A 17 11.20 -5.04 -6.20
C GLY A 17 11.46 -5.63 -7.60
N ALA A 18 11.18 -4.86 -8.65
CA ALA A 18 11.45 -5.27 -10.03
C ALA A 18 12.94 -5.50 -10.29
N VAL A 19 13.81 -4.61 -9.80
CA VAL A 19 15.27 -4.76 -9.92
C VAL A 19 15.76 -6.02 -9.19
N LEU A 20 15.28 -6.28 -7.98
CA LEU A 20 15.64 -7.47 -7.23
C LEU A 20 15.17 -8.75 -7.92
N LEU A 21 13.98 -8.74 -8.51
CA LEU A 21 13.47 -9.88 -9.28
C LEU A 21 14.33 -10.15 -10.52
N CYS A 22 14.64 -9.12 -11.30
CA CYS A 22 15.53 -9.24 -12.46
C CYS A 22 16.92 -9.75 -12.05
N LEU A 23 17.47 -9.20 -10.97
CA LEU A 23 18.77 -9.63 -10.42
C LEU A 23 18.75 -11.10 -10.00
N ALA A 24 17.70 -11.54 -9.32
CA ALA A 24 17.55 -12.93 -8.91
C ALA A 24 17.49 -13.88 -10.10
N ILE A 25 16.73 -13.54 -11.15
CA ILE A 25 16.63 -14.33 -12.38
C ILE A 25 18.00 -14.41 -13.06
N TRP A 26 18.71 -13.29 -13.16
CA TRP A 26 20.05 -13.24 -13.75
C TRP A 26 21.06 -14.10 -12.96
N LEU A 27 21.08 -14.00 -11.64
CA LEU A 27 21.93 -14.83 -10.77
C LEU A 27 21.61 -16.32 -10.88
N ALA A 28 20.31 -16.67 -10.96
CA ALA A 28 19.87 -18.05 -11.15
C ALA A 28 20.33 -18.60 -12.51
N ALA A 29 20.26 -17.78 -13.57
CA ALA A 29 20.73 -18.14 -14.91
C ALA A 29 22.25 -18.40 -14.96
N LEU A 30 23.03 -17.70 -14.11
CA LEU A 30 24.48 -17.92 -13.95
C LEU A 30 24.81 -19.15 -13.07
N GLY A 31 23.81 -19.89 -12.57
CA GLY A 31 23.99 -21.03 -11.67
C GLY A 31 24.22 -20.64 -10.20
N ALA A 32 24.22 -19.35 -9.87
CA ALA A 32 24.42 -18.84 -8.53
C ALA A 32 23.11 -18.91 -7.71
N ARG A 33 22.71 -20.13 -7.33
CA ARG A 33 21.41 -20.42 -6.66
C ARG A 33 21.25 -19.73 -5.31
N TRP A 34 22.26 -19.78 -4.44
CA TRP A 34 22.21 -19.16 -3.12
C TRP A 34 22.00 -17.63 -3.16
N PRO A 35 22.79 -16.85 -3.92
CA PRO A 35 22.55 -15.41 -4.00
C PRO A 35 21.23 -15.08 -4.68
N ALA A 36 20.77 -15.89 -5.65
CA ALA A 36 19.42 -15.73 -6.22
C ALA A 36 18.33 -15.91 -5.15
N ILE A 37 18.40 -16.96 -4.32
CA ILE A 37 17.46 -17.21 -3.22
C ILE A 37 17.47 -16.07 -2.21
N LEU A 38 18.66 -15.62 -1.78
CA LEU A 38 18.79 -14.49 -0.85
C LEU A 38 18.19 -13.20 -1.42
N THR A 39 18.36 -12.97 -2.72
CA THR A 39 17.79 -11.80 -3.41
C THR A 39 16.27 -11.87 -3.43
N VAL A 40 15.67 -13.03 -3.73
CA VAL A 40 14.21 -13.23 -3.68
C VAL A 40 13.68 -13.12 -2.25
N ALA A 41 14.43 -13.61 -1.26
CA ALA A 41 14.05 -13.55 0.15
C ALA A 41 13.93 -12.11 0.70
N ALA A 42 14.47 -11.10 0.00
CA ALA A 42 14.27 -9.70 0.35
C ALA A 42 12.87 -9.16 -0.06
N LEU A 43 12.20 -9.77 -1.04
CA LEU A 43 10.91 -9.31 -1.56
C LEU A 43 9.79 -9.33 -0.50
N PRO A 44 9.63 -10.38 0.34
CA PRO A 44 8.64 -10.38 1.41
C PRO A 44 8.82 -9.22 2.40
N ALA A 45 10.06 -8.89 2.79
CA ALA A 45 10.33 -7.79 3.72
C ALA A 45 9.90 -6.44 3.12
N ILE A 46 10.22 -6.20 1.85
CA ILE A 46 9.80 -5.00 1.12
C ILE A 46 8.27 -4.96 0.98
N GLY A 47 7.64 -6.10 0.70
CA GLY A 47 6.19 -6.24 0.64
C GLY A 47 5.52 -5.88 1.97
N LEU A 48 6.04 -6.36 3.10
CA LEU A 48 5.53 -6.04 4.44
C LEU A 48 5.64 -4.55 4.75
N MET A 49 6.76 -3.90 4.40
CA MET A 49 6.91 -2.45 4.56
C MET A 49 5.87 -1.68 3.73
N ALA A 50 5.62 -2.12 2.48
CA ALA A 50 4.62 -1.51 1.62
C ALA A 50 3.18 -1.70 2.14
N LEU A 51 2.88 -2.89 2.66
CA LEU A 51 1.60 -3.21 3.31
C LEU A 51 1.39 -2.33 4.55
N ALA A 52 2.40 -2.20 5.41
CA ALA A 52 2.32 -1.36 6.61
C ALA A 52 2.08 0.12 6.27
N ALA A 53 2.77 0.65 5.24
CA ALA A 53 2.54 2.01 4.75
C ALA A 53 1.13 2.20 4.18
N THR A 54 0.61 1.18 3.49
CA THR A 54 -0.73 1.21 2.88
C THR A 54 -1.82 1.07 3.94
N ALA A 55 -1.63 0.22 4.95
CA ALA A 55 -2.52 0.10 6.11
C ALA A 55 -2.66 1.44 6.84
N ARG A 56 -1.52 2.12 7.08
CA ARG A 56 -1.52 3.47 7.68
C ARG A 56 -2.27 4.48 6.82
N ARG A 57 -2.06 4.47 5.49
CA ARG A 57 -2.79 5.36 4.58
C ARG A 57 -4.29 5.06 4.54
N LEU A 58 -4.69 3.80 4.68
CA LEU A 58 -6.09 3.40 4.70
C LEU A 58 -6.76 3.85 6.00
N HIS A 59 -6.04 3.75 7.13
CA HIS A 59 -6.46 4.32 8.41
C HIS A 59 -6.61 5.84 8.34
N ASP A 60 -5.66 6.56 7.72
CA ASP A 60 -5.74 8.02 7.49
C ASP A 60 -6.96 8.45 6.65
N ARG A 61 -7.66 7.50 6.01
CA ARG A 61 -8.88 7.73 5.22
C ARG A 61 -10.14 7.24 5.92
N ASP A 62 -10.07 7.01 7.23
CA ASP A 62 -11.16 6.46 8.03
C ASP A 62 -11.66 5.09 7.52
N ARG A 63 -10.77 4.29 6.91
CA ARG A 63 -11.08 2.92 6.46
C ARG A 63 -10.28 1.92 7.30
N SER A 64 -10.91 0.80 7.65
CA SER A 64 -10.25 -0.26 8.41
C SER A 64 -9.14 -0.93 7.59
N ALA A 65 -8.02 -1.30 8.24
CA ALA A 65 -6.98 -2.13 7.62
C ALA A 65 -7.51 -3.51 7.15
N GLY A 66 -8.68 -3.94 7.60
CA GLY A 66 -9.33 -5.17 7.11
C GLY A 66 -9.57 -5.18 5.60
N TRP A 67 -9.76 -4.02 4.96
CA TRP A 67 -9.83 -3.94 3.50
C TRP A 67 -8.49 -4.30 2.83
N LEU A 68 -7.36 -4.07 3.49
CA LEU A 68 -6.06 -4.53 2.99
C LEU A 68 -5.98 -6.06 2.99
N ALA A 69 -6.60 -6.73 3.96
CA ALA A 69 -6.65 -8.20 3.99
C ALA A 69 -7.46 -8.76 2.81
N VAL A 70 -8.56 -8.10 2.43
CA VAL A 70 -9.32 -8.45 1.22
C VAL A 70 -8.46 -8.29 -0.03
N TRP A 71 -7.66 -7.22 -0.11
CA TRP A 71 -6.72 -7.03 -1.20
C TRP A 71 -5.63 -8.11 -1.25
N VAL A 72 -5.03 -8.47 -0.11
CA VAL A 72 -4.05 -9.55 -0.02
C VAL A 72 -4.66 -10.89 -0.45
N LEU A 73 -5.88 -11.18 -0.01
CA LEU A 73 -6.61 -12.39 -0.39
C LEU A 73 -6.88 -12.43 -1.89
N ALA A 74 -7.34 -11.31 -2.48
CA ALA A 74 -7.52 -11.20 -3.92
C ALA A 74 -6.21 -11.48 -4.67
N GLN A 75 -5.10 -10.85 -4.26
CA GLN A 75 -3.81 -11.10 -4.88
C GLN A 75 -3.38 -12.57 -4.75
N ALA A 76 -3.54 -13.19 -3.58
CA ALA A 76 -3.20 -14.60 -3.36
C ALA A 76 -4.03 -15.53 -4.26
N LEU A 77 -5.33 -15.23 -4.41
CA LEU A 77 -6.23 -16.01 -5.28
C LEU A 77 -5.86 -15.87 -6.76
N GLY A 78 -5.29 -14.73 -7.17
CA GLY A 78 -4.76 -14.53 -8.52
C GLY A 78 -3.55 -15.41 -8.86
N PHE A 79 -2.85 -15.94 -7.85
CA PHE A 79 -1.77 -16.92 -8.03
C PHE A 79 -2.23 -18.37 -7.85
N ALA A 80 -3.52 -18.61 -7.58
CA ALA A 80 -4.04 -19.96 -7.48
C ALA A 80 -3.98 -20.66 -8.85
N PRO A 81 -3.68 -21.97 -8.90
CA PRO A 81 -3.71 -22.76 -10.14
C PRO A 81 -5.18 -22.98 -10.56
N LEU A 82 -5.76 -21.99 -11.22
CA LEU A 82 -7.17 -21.97 -11.64
C LEU A 82 -7.43 -22.77 -12.92
N ASP A 83 -6.41 -23.37 -13.53
CA ASP A 83 -6.49 -24.02 -14.85
C ASP A 83 -7.64 -25.05 -14.92
N ARG A 84 -7.78 -25.89 -13.90
CA ARG A 84 -8.85 -26.89 -13.83
C ARG A 84 -10.26 -26.29 -13.71
N PHE A 85 -10.37 -25.15 -13.04
CA PHE A 85 -11.66 -24.46 -12.89
C PHE A 85 -12.06 -23.72 -14.16
N VAL A 86 -11.08 -23.18 -14.90
CA VAL A 86 -11.32 -22.54 -16.20
C VAL A 86 -11.83 -23.56 -17.22
N GLU A 87 -11.27 -24.78 -17.22
CA GLU A 87 -11.68 -25.85 -18.13
C GLU A 87 -13.09 -26.38 -17.81
N THR A 88 -13.47 -26.45 -16.54
CA THR A 88 -14.76 -27.01 -16.12
C THR A 88 -15.88 -25.97 -16.16
N ASP A 89 -15.64 -24.78 -15.58
CA ASP A 89 -16.64 -23.73 -15.38
C ASP A 89 -16.00 -22.34 -15.61
N PRO A 90 -15.86 -21.90 -16.88
CA PRO A 90 -15.14 -20.66 -17.20
C PRO A 90 -15.86 -19.39 -16.74
N LEU A 91 -17.21 -19.37 -16.73
CA LEU A 91 -17.99 -18.17 -16.41
C LEU A 91 -17.78 -17.67 -14.95
N PRO A 92 -17.86 -18.53 -13.91
CA PRO A 92 -17.51 -18.13 -12.54
C PRO A 92 -16.08 -17.59 -12.41
N VAL A 93 -15.10 -18.20 -13.11
CA VAL A 93 -13.71 -17.76 -13.07
C VAL A 93 -13.57 -16.36 -13.68
N ILE A 94 -14.17 -16.13 -14.84
CA ILE A 94 -14.20 -14.80 -15.47
C ILE A 94 -14.85 -13.77 -14.54
N GLY A 95 -15.99 -14.10 -13.94
CA GLY A 95 -16.69 -13.23 -12.98
C GLY A 95 -15.82 -12.88 -11.77
N LEU A 96 -15.12 -13.87 -11.21
CA LEU A 96 -14.18 -13.68 -10.10
C LEU A 96 -13.02 -12.77 -10.51
N LEU A 97 -12.40 -12.99 -11.67
CA LEU A 97 -11.31 -12.16 -12.18
C LEU A 97 -11.73 -10.71 -12.41
N LEU A 98 -12.93 -10.48 -12.97
CA LEU A 98 -13.49 -9.14 -13.14
C LEU A 98 -13.77 -8.45 -11.80
N ALA A 99 -14.31 -9.17 -10.82
CA ALA A 99 -14.53 -8.65 -9.48
C ALA A 99 -13.21 -8.26 -8.79
N MET A 100 -12.18 -9.11 -8.92
CA MET A 100 -10.84 -8.84 -8.41
C MET A 100 -10.19 -7.63 -9.08
N LEU A 101 -10.34 -7.50 -10.40
CA LEU A 101 -9.85 -6.35 -11.16
C LEU A 101 -10.55 -5.06 -10.73
N ALA A 102 -11.88 -5.06 -10.67
CA ALA A 102 -12.67 -3.91 -10.22
C ALA A 102 -12.27 -3.48 -8.80
N TYR A 103 -12.10 -4.45 -7.90
CA TYR A 103 -11.63 -4.19 -6.54
C TYR A 103 -10.21 -3.60 -6.52
N SER A 104 -9.30 -4.14 -7.32
CA SER A 104 -7.91 -3.66 -7.41
C SER A 104 -7.83 -2.23 -7.94
N VAL A 105 -8.62 -1.92 -8.97
CA VAL A 105 -8.73 -0.55 -9.52
C VAL A 105 -9.29 0.38 -8.45
N TRP A 106 -10.40 0.03 -7.82
CA TRP A 106 -10.97 0.83 -6.72
C TRP A 106 -9.95 1.08 -5.60
N PHE A 107 -9.29 0.01 -5.14
CA PHE A 107 -8.29 0.07 -4.07
C PHE A 107 -7.11 0.96 -4.45
N PHE A 108 -6.62 0.87 -5.70
CA PHE A 108 -5.55 1.71 -6.21
C PHE A 108 -5.96 3.20 -6.28
N LEU A 109 -7.14 3.50 -6.81
CA LEU A 109 -7.65 4.87 -6.88
C LEU A 109 -7.78 5.49 -5.47
N GLU A 110 -8.27 4.71 -4.51
CA GLU A 110 -8.44 5.11 -3.12
C GLU A 110 -7.09 5.31 -2.40
N THR A 111 -6.13 4.41 -2.64
CA THR A 111 -4.83 4.40 -1.96
C THR A 111 -3.74 5.18 -2.66
N VAL A 112 -3.88 5.62 -3.91
CA VAL A 112 -2.83 6.34 -4.65
C VAL A 112 -3.27 7.76 -5.00
N LEU A 113 -4.45 7.93 -5.59
CA LEU A 113 -4.87 9.22 -6.15
C LEU A 113 -5.58 10.13 -5.15
N ARG A 114 -6.34 9.59 -4.19
CA ARG A 114 -7.14 10.41 -3.29
C ARG A 114 -6.35 10.91 -2.07
N ARG A 115 -6.55 12.18 -1.69
CA ARG A 115 -5.95 12.79 -0.49
C ARG A 115 -6.52 12.15 0.78
N GLY A 116 -5.71 12.05 1.83
CA GLY A 116 -6.17 11.62 3.17
C GLY A 116 -7.21 12.60 3.72
N THR A 117 -8.01 12.16 4.68
CA THR A 117 -9.04 13.02 5.29
C THR A 117 -8.35 14.10 6.14
N PRO A 118 -8.60 15.40 5.91
CA PRO A 118 -8.10 16.45 6.79
C PRO A 118 -8.86 16.46 8.13
N GLY A 119 -8.15 16.54 9.26
CA GLY A 119 -8.74 16.67 10.60
C GLY A 119 -8.45 15.49 11.54
N PRO A 120 -8.98 15.51 12.78
CA PRO A 120 -8.85 14.41 13.72
C PRO A 120 -9.60 13.19 13.19
N ASN A 121 -8.89 12.30 12.50
CA ASN A 121 -9.47 11.07 11.97
C ASN A 121 -9.95 10.20 13.14
N ARG A 122 -10.90 9.29 12.90
CA ARG A 122 -11.52 8.47 13.97
C ARG A 122 -10.54 7.59 14.74
N PHE A 123 -9.36 7.36 14.18
CA PHE A 123 -8.25 6.55 14.67
C PHE A 123 -7.10 7.39 15.25
N GLY A 124 -7.27 8.72 15.38
CA GLY A 124 -6.34 9.65 16.02
C GLY A 124 -6.01 10.87 15.16
N ALA A 125 -5.81 12.02 15.80
CA ALA A 125 -5.28 13.20 15.12
C ALA A 125 -3.85 12.92 14.64
N ALA A 126 -3.56 13.24 13.38
CA ALA A 126 -2.19 13.26 12.91
C ALA A 126 -1.55 14.50 13.51
N GLU A 127 -0.86 14.38 14.66
CA GLU A 127 -0.23 15.48 15.40
C GLU A 127 0.28 16.58 14.47
N ASP A 128 -0.56 17.59 14.28
CA ASP A 128 -0.25 18.78 13.53
C ASP A 128 0.61 19.60 14.48
N GLY A 129 1.92 19.49 14.33
CA GLY A 129 2.86 20.43 14.95
C GLY A 129 2.60 21.83 14.43
N ASP A 130 1.64 22.53 15.04
CA ASP A 130 1.47 23.96 14.93
C ASP A 130 1.43 24.56 16.35
N GLU A 131 2.58 24.50 17.02
CA GLU A 131 2.91 25.34 18.19
C GLU A 131 3.00 26.85 17.84
N ARG A 132 2.39 27.31 16.74
CA ARG A 132 2.54 28.68 16.23
C ARG A 132 1.29 29.54 16.39
N HIS A 133 0.35 29.15 17.27
CA HIS A 133 -0.86 29.94 17.52
C HIS A 133 -1.08 30.40 18.98
N SER A 134 -0.16 30.19 19.93
CA SER A 134 -0.31 30.76 21.29
C SER A 134 0.51 32.03 21.56
N ASP A 135 1.02 32.70 20.52
CA ASP A 135 1.85 33.92 20.65
C ASP A 135 1.10 35.22 20.30
N ARG A 136 -0.23 35.19 20.23
CA ARG A 136 -1.07 36.39 20.05
C ARG A 136 -2.28 36.40 20.97
N VAL A 137 -2.03 36.54 22.26
CA VAL A 137 -2.95 37.29 23.12
C VAL A 137 -2.16 38.39 23.79
N SER A 138 -2.16 39.56 23.15
CA SER A 138 -1.67 40.80 23.74
C SER A 138 -2.44 41.10 25.03
N PRO A 139 -1.76 41.53 26.12
CA PRO A 139 -2.45 42.01 27.31
C PRO A 139 -3.08 43.36 26.99
N THR A 140 -4.41 43.39 26.95
CA THR A 140 -5.17 44.63 26.83
C THR A 140 -5.37 45.24 28.21
N ARG A 141 -4.73 46.40 28.41
CA ARG A 141 -5.11 47.54 29.27
C ARG A 141 -5.70 47.28 30.68
N SER A 142 -4.94 47.71 31.68
CA SER A 142 -5.37 48.57 32.81
C SER A 142 -4.06 49.14 33.40
N VAL A 143 -3.90 50.41 33.81
CA VAL A 143 -4.67 51.20 34.76
C VAL A 143 -4.32 52.69 34.50
N LEU A 144 -5.35 53.54 34.46
CA LEU A 144 -5.26 54.95 34.89
C LEU A 144 -5.82 55.01 36.31
#